data_AF-W5SLV9-F1
#
_entry.id   AF-W5SLV9-F1
#
_cell.length_a   1.000
_cell.length_b   1.000
_cell.length_c   1.000
_cell.angle_alpha   90.00
_cell.angle_beta   90.00
_cell.angle_gamma   90.00
#
_symmetry.space_group_name_H-M   'P 1'
#
loop_
_entity.id
_entity.type
_entity.pdbx_description
1 polymer ?
#
loop_
_entity_poly.entity_id
_entity_poly.type
_entity_poly.pdbx_seq_one_letter_code
_entity_poly.pdbx_strand_id
1 'polypeptide(L)' 'MDIYSSSIFKSMQREYKREFGIDIASLIKPKPVVFDFKSFENKLFTKKQPKFIMMLLMHYQQHI' A
#
# COMPACT_ATOMS: atom_id res chain seq x y z
N MET A 1 -8.26 -10.21 11.98
CA MET A 1 -9.31 -10.99 11.27
C MET A 1 -9.14 -10.76 9.77
N ASP A 2 -9.03 -11.81 8.97
CA ASP A 2 -9.01 -11.70 7.52
C ASP A 2 -10.46 -11.65 6.99
N ILE A 3 -10.92 -10.45 6.62
CA ILE A 3 -12.28 -10.24 6.12
C ILE A 3 -12.57 -11.04 4.84
N TYR A 4 -11.54 -11.33 4.04
CA TYR A 4 -11.64 -12.06 2.78
C TYR A 4 -11.86 -13.57 3.00
N SER A 5 -11.49 -14.07 4.18
CA SER A 5 -11.72 -15.45 4.59
C SER A 5 -13.12 -15.69 5.15
N SER A 6 -13.88 -14.63 5.47
CA SER A 6 -15.20 -14.76 6.09
C SER A 6 -16.23 -15.44 5.18
N SER A 7 -17.16 -16.19 5.77
CA SER A 7 -18.23 -16.89 5.04
C SER A 7 -19.13 -15.92 4.28
N ILE A 8 -19.46 -14.79 4.90
CA ILE A 8 -20.28 -13.71 4.32
C ILE A 8 -19.60 -13.17 3.06
N PHE A 9 -18.32 -12.83 3.15
CA PHE A 9 -17.55 -12.32 2.00
C PHE A 9 -17.52 -13.31 0.83
N LYS A 10 -17.25 -14.59 1.11
CA LYS A 10 -17.24 -15.65 0.08
C LYS A 10 -18.61 -15.92 -0.55
N SER A 11 -19.69 -15.63 0.17
CA SER A 11 -21.05 -15.72 -0.36
C SER A 11 -21.29 -14.59 -1.37
N MET A 12 -21.04 -13.34 -0.95
CA MET A 12 -21.19 -12.17 -1.80
C MET A 12 -20.29 -12.23 -3.04
N GLN A 13 -19.04 -12.67 -2.88
CA GLN A 13 -18.11 -12.83 -4.01
C GLN A 13 -18.66 -13.79 -5.07
N ARG A 14 -19.29 -14.90 -4.67
CA ARG A 14 -19.89 -15.86 -5.59
C ARG A 14 -21.13 -15.29 -6.29
N GLU A 15 -21.98 -14.60 -5.54
CA GLU A 15 -23.19 -13.96 -6.05
C GLU A 15 -22.86 -12.91 -7.11
N TYR A 16 -21.98 -11.97 -6.80
CA TYR A 16 -21.54 -10.94 -7.75
C TYR A 16 -20.85 -11.51 -8.99
N LYS A 17 -20.03 -12.57 -8.82
CA LYS A 17 -19.39 -13.24 -9.95
C LYS A 17 -20.41 -13.94 -10.85
N ARG A 18 -21.49 -14.48 -10.29
CA ARG A 18 -22.57 -15.13 -11.04
C ARG A 18 -23.44 -14.12 -11.77
N GLU A 19 -23.82 -13.03 -11.12
CA GLU A 19 -24.75 -12.04 -11.67
C GLU A 19 -24.09 -11.08 -12.66
N PHE A 20 -22.86 -10.64 -12.36
CA PHE A 20 -22.21 -9.56 -13.10
C PHE A 20 -20.92 -10.01 -13.79
N GLY A 21 -20.44 -11.23 -13.53
CA GLY A 21 -19.12 -11.69 -14.00
C GLY A 21 -17.95 -11.00 -13.29
N ILE A 22 -18.22 -10.26 -12.21
CA ILE A 22 -17.23 -9.45 -11.50
C ILE A 22 -16.76 -10.18 -10.23
N ASP A 23 -15.45 -10.34 -10.09
CA ASP A 23 -14.86 -10.79 -8.84
C ASP A 23 -14.61 -9.59 -7.92
N ILE A 24 -15.49 -9.38 -6.93
CA ILE A 24 -15.34 -8.26 -5.98
C ILE A 24 -14.00 -8.29 -5.26
N ALA A 25 -13.40 -9.46 -5.01
CA ALA A 25 -12.09 -9.53 -4.37
C ALA A 25 -11.01 -8.82 -5.20
N SER A 26 -11.15 -8.77 -6.52
CA SER A 26 -10.22 -8.05 -7.41
C SER A 26 -10.31 -6.51 -7.31
N LEU A 27 -11.44 -6.00 -6.80
CA LEU A 27 -11.73 -4.56 -6.68
C LEU A 27 -11.35 -4.00 -5.31
N ILE A 28 -11.62 -4.76 -4.25
CA ILE A 28 -11.47 -4.31 -2.85
C ILE A 28 -10.26 -4.90 -2.14
N LYS A 29 -9.64 -5.96 -2.66
CA LYS A 29 -8.35 -6.40 -2.11
C LYS A 29 -7.33 -5.33 -2.48
N PRO A 30 -6.61 -4.74 -1.50
CA PRO A 30 -5.48 -3.88 -1.79
C PRO A 30 -4.58 -4.66 -2.74
N LYS A 31 -4.45 -4.17 -3.97
CA LYS A 31 -3.38 -4.67 -4.82
C LYS A 31 -2.10 -4.39 -4.05
N PRO A 32 -1.17 -5.36 -3.93
CA PRO A 32 0.17 -5.04 -3.50
C PRO A 32 0.73 -4.09 -4.56
N VAL A 33 0.48 -2.80 -4.38
CA VAL A 33 1.17 -1.77 -5.12
C VAL A 33 2.60 -1.91 -4.61
N VAL A 34 3.47 -2.47 -5.45
CA VAL A 34 4.90 -2.34 -5.24
C VAL A 34 5.16 -0.85 -5.36
N PHE A 35 5.09 -0.19 -4.22
CA PHE A 35 5.29 1.25 -4.15
C PHE A 35 6.78 1.47 -4.35
N ASP A 36 7.14 2.03 -5.51
CA ASP A 36 8.52 2.38 -5.78
C ASP A 36 8.88 3.62 -4.95
N PHE A 37 9.27 3.37 -3.70
CA PHE A 37 9.75 4.40 -2.79
C PHE A 37 10.86 5.22 -3.42
N LYS A 38 11.76 4.60 -4.20
CA LYS A 38 12.88 5.30 -4.82
C LYS A 38 12.39 6.30 -5.87
N SER A 39 11.43 5.92 -6.71
CA SER A 39 10.82 6.85 -7.68
C SER A 39 9.96 7.93 -6.99
N PHE A 40 9.25 7.59 -5.93
CA PHE A 40 8.47 8.54 -5.13
C PHE A 40 9.36 9.59 -4.47
N GLU A 41 10.44 9.16 -3.82
CA GLU A 41 11.45 10.02 -3.20
C GLU A 41 12.08 10.94 -4.24
N ASN A 42 12.49 10.43 -5.40
CA ASN A 42 13.07 11.24 -6.46
C ASN A 42 12.09 12.25 -7.07
N LYS A 43 10.78 11.94 -7.07
CA LYS A 43 9.74 12.81 -7.64
C LYS A 43 9.32 13.91 -6.68
N LEU A 44 9.26 13.63 -5.38
CA LEU A 44 8.78 14.56 -4.37
C LEU A 44 9.87 15.32 -3.65
N PHE A 45 11.05 14.70 -3.49
CA PHE A 45 12.17 15.39 -2.88
C PHE A 45 12.96 16.15 -3.95
N THR A 46 13.06 17.46 -3.77
CA THR A 46 14.09 18.26 -4.42
C THR A 46 15.47 17.69 -4.06
N LYS A 47 16.46 17.78 -4.97
CA LYS A 47 17.81 17.19 -4.81
C LYS A 47 18.50 17.44 -3.45
N LYS A 48 18.08 18.46 -2.69
CA LYS A 48 18.65 18.83 -1.39
C LYS A 48 17.93 18.21 -0.19
N GLN A 49 16.66 17.82 -0.32
CA GLN A 49 15.85 17.31 0.79
C GLN A 49 16.28 15.93 1.31
N PRO A 50 16.69 14.94 0.49
CA PRO A 50 17.12 13.63 0.99
C PRO A 50 18.39 13.76 1.84
N LYS A 51 19.34 14.62 1.40
CA LYS A 51 20.56 14.91 2.15
C LYS A 51 20.27 15.59 3.49
N PHE A 52 19.32 16.53 3.51
CA PHE A 52 18.91 17.22 4.72
C PHE A 52 18.23 16.26 5.72
N ILE A 53 17.32 15.40 5.26
CA ILE A 53 16.65 14.39 6.10
C ILE A 53 17.69 13.41 6.67
N MET A 54 18.64 12.94 5.84
CA MET A 54 19.72 12.06 6.29
C MET A 54 20.61 12.72 7.36
N MET A 55 20.96 14.00 7.18
CA MET A 55 21.73 14.77 8.15
C MET A 55 20.98 14.90 9.49
N LEU A 56 19.67 15.18 9.45
CA LEU A 56 18.81 15.27 10.62
C LEU A 56 18.72 13.93 11.37
N LEU A 57 18.52 12.83 10.66
CA LEU A 57 18.45 11.48 11.24
C LEU A 57 19.75 11.11 11.94
N MET A 58 20.91 11.37 11.31
CA MET A 58 22.22 11.12 11.92
C MET A 58 22.44 11.97 13.18
N HIS A 59 22.02 13.24 13.17
CA HIS A 59 22.12 14.12 14.33
C HIS A 59 21.27 13.59 15.50
N TYR A 60 20.03 13.16 15.24
CA TYR A 60 19.17 12.60 16.29
C TYR A 60 19.68 11.26 16.83
N GLN A 61 20.30 10.41 16.02
CA GLN A 61 20.88 9.14 16.48
C GLN A 61 22.11 9.31 17.38
N GLN A 62 22.80 10.45 17.31
CA GLN A 62 23.91 10.77 18.22
C GLN A 62 23.45 11.20 19.62
N HIS A 63 22.14 11.42 19.81
CA HIS A 63 21.53 11.85 21.05
C HIS A 63 20.65 10.76 21.71
N ILE A 64 20.78 9.52 21.26
CA ILE A 64 20.24 8.29 21.88
C ILE A 64 21.42 7.48 22.41
#